data_AF-A0AAV8ESZ7-F1
#
_entry.id   AF-A0AAV8ESZ7-F1
#
_cell.length_a   1.000
_cell.length_b   1.000
_cell.length_c   1.000
_cell.angle_alpha   90.00
_cell.angle_beta   90.00
_cell.angle_gamma   90.00
#
_symmetry.space_group_name_H-M   'P 1'
#
loop_
_entity.id
_entity.type
_entity.pdbx_description
1 polymer ?
#
loop_
_entity_poly.entity_id
_entity_poly.type
_entity_poly.pdbx_seq_one_letter_code
_entity_poly.pdbx_strand_id
1 'polypeptide(L)'
;MEPSPPHAAAGNGASLSAAASSTSSESGRGSSDEAKQNLAQVTESIQKSLGILHQLYLTVSSFNVSSQLPLLQRLNSLVTELDSMQKLAENCKIQVPMEVLNLIDDGKNPDEFTRDVINSCIAKNQITKGKTDAFKSLRKYLLEELEQTFPDEVEAYREIRATSAAETKRLAQSQSNLPNGDTKVKSEH
;
A
#
# COMPACT_ATOMS: atom_id res chain seq x y z
N MET A 1 34.00 56.44 -29.93
CA MET A 1 34.49 55.19 -30.55
C MET A 1 35.47 54.55 -29.58
N GLU A 2 35.36 53.23 -29.41
CA GLU A 2 36.19 52.42 -28.51
C GLU A 2 37.67 52.41 -28.95
N PRO A 3 38.63 52.05 -28.06
CA PRO A 3 39.06 50.65 -28.03
C PRO A 3 39.43 50.05 -26.64
N SER A 4 39.22 48.73 -26.51
CA SER A 4 39.78 47.75 -25.56
C SER A 4 41.33 47.71 -25.50
N PRO A 5 42.06 46.92 -24.64
CA PRO A 5 41.71 45.76 -23.76
C PRO A 5 42.24 45.97 -22.29
N PRO A 6 42.66 45.01 -21.40
CA PRO A 6 42.71 43.52 -21.43
C PRO A 6 42.28 42.77 -20.11
N HIS A 7 42.67 41.48 -20.01
CA HIS A 7 42.50 40.51 -18.89
C HIS A 7 43.37 40.73 -17.63
N ALA A 8 42.88 40.33 -16.44
CA ALA A 8 43.56 39.43 -15.47
C ALA A 8 42.78 39.20 -14.13
N ALA A 9 43.02 38.03 -13.49
CA ALA A 9 42.77 37.69 -12.06
C ALA A 9 41.30 37.67 -11.54
N ALA A 10 40.92 36.97 -10.46
CA ALA A 10 41.39 35.74 -9.78
C ALA A 10 40.29 35.30 -8.78
N GLY A 11 40.21 34.02 -8.37
CA GLY A 11 39.20 33.62 -7.37
C GLY A 11 39.17 32.12 -7.06
N ASN A 12 39.94 31.70 -6.06
CA ASN A 12 40.08 30.29 -5.67
C ASN A 12 39.13 29.93 -4.51
N GLY A 13 38.51 28.75 -4.58
CA GLY A 13 38.23 27.88 -3.41
C GLY A 13 37.01 28.17 -2.51
N ALA A 14 36.03 27.26 -2.54
CA ALA A 14 35.46 26.61 -1.34
C ALA A 14 34.40 25.55 -1.75
N SER A 15 34.81 24.29 -1.87
CA SER A 15 33.88 23.16 -2.06
C SER A 15 33.26 22.74 -0.72
N LEU A 16 32.01 23.13 -0.47
CA LEU A 16 31.25 22.70 0.70
C LEU A 16 30.60 21.33 0.44
N SER A 17 31.23 20.28 0.95
CA SER A 17 30.67 18.92 0.91
C SER A 17 29.53 18.82 1.93
N ALA A 18 28.28 18.79 1.46
CA ALA A 18 27.12 18.53 2.29
C ALA A 18 27.02 17.03 2.58
N ALA A 19 27.43 16.62 3.78
CA ALA A 19 27.28 15.24 4.23
C ALA A 19 25.79 14.86 4.33
N ALA A 20 25.31 14.06 3.38
CA ALA A 20 23.98 13.47 3.44
C ALA A 20 23.94 12.43 4.58
N SER A 21 23.32 12.80 5.71
CA SER A 21 23.04 11.89 6.81
C SER A 21 21.92 10.91 6.43
N SER A 22 22.27 9.89 5.64
CA SER A 22 21.39 8.76 5.32
C SER A 22 21.10 7.96 6.59
N THR A 23 20.05 8.36 7.31
CA THR A 23 19.58 7.63 8.49
C THR A 23 18.86 6.38 7.98
N SER A 24 19.50 5.23 8.10
CA SER A 24 19.02 4.00 7.48
C SER A 24 17.87 3.38 8.28
N SER A 25 16.65 3.50 7.75
CA SER A 25 15.51 2.66 8.11
C SER A 25 15.65 1.27 7.44
N GLU A 26 16.75 0.58 7.75
CA GLU A 26 17.13 -0.71 7.12
C GLU A 26 16.23 -1.88 7.52
N SER A 27 15.69 -1.87 8.74
CA SER A 27 14.96 -3.01 9.34
C SER A 27 13.67 -3.41 8.63
N GLY A 28 13.04 -2.50 7.87
CA GLY A 28 11.76 -2.74 7.19
C GLY A 28 11.85 -2.98 5.68
N ARG A 29 13.00 -2.69 5.05
CA ARG A 29 13.16 -2.75 3.59
C ARG A 29 13.47 -4.17 3.11
N GLY A 30 14.39 -4.86 3.77
CA GLY A 30 14.78 -6.24 3.44
C GLY A 30 13.58 -7.19 3.29
N SER A 31 12.69 -7.24 4.29
CA SER A 31 11.52 -8.14 4.26
C SER A 31 10.53 -7.83 3.13
N SER A 32 10.37 -6.56 2.74
CA SER A 32 9.49 -6.19 1.63
C SER A 32 10.06 -6.60 0.28
N ASP A 33 11.38 -6.50 0.11
CA ASP A 33 12.06 -6.84 -1.13
C ASP A 33 12.26 -8.36 -1.28
N GLU A 34 12.51 -9.08 -0.18
CA GLU A 34 12.47 -10.55 -0.11
C GLU A 34 11.09 -11.11 -0.54
N ALA A 35 9.99 -10.53 -0.03
CA ALA A 35 8.65 -10.98 -0.38
C ALA A 35 8.34 -10.79 -1.88
N LYS A 36 8.80 -9.69 -2.49
CA LYS A 36 8.69 -9.44 -3.94
C LYS A 36 9.56 -10.43 -4.73
N GLN A 37 10.76 -10.73 -4.24
CA GLN A 37 11.67 -11.69 -4.89
C GLN A 37 11.09 -13.10 -4.88
N ASN A 38 10.52 -13.55 -3.77
CA ASN A 38 9.84 -14.86 -3.67
C ASN A 38 8.66 -14.94 -4.65
N LEU A 39 7.84 -13.89 -4.72
CA LEU A 39 6.72 -13.81 -5.67
C LEU A 39 7.19 -13.84 -7.13
N ALA A 40 8.30 -13.17 -7.45
CA ALA A 40 8.91 -13.21 -8.78
C ALA A 40 9.39 -14.63 -9.16
N GLN A 41 10.03 -15.34 -8.24
CA GLN A 41 10.46 -16.74 -8.44
C GLN A 41 9.28 -17.69 -8.67
N VAL A 42 8.20 -17.56 -7.89
CA VAL A 42 6.96 -18.33 -8.13
C VAL A 42 6.38 -18.00 -9.51
N THR A 43 6.35 -16.72 -9.89
CA THR A 43 5.85 -16.28 -11.21
C THR A 43 6.68 -16.88 -12.36
N GLU A 44 8.01 -16.90 -12.24
CA GLU A 44 8.90 -17.52 -13.23
C GLU A 44 8.67 -19.03 -13.33
N SER A 45 8.51 -19.73 -12.21
CA SER A 45 8.24 -21.18 -12.17
C SER A 45 6.86 -21.54 -12.77
N ILE A 46 5.84 -20.69 -12.56
CA ILE A 46 4.53 -20.82 -13.24
C ILE A 46 4.68 -20.66 -14.76
N GLN A 47 5.40 -19.63 -15.23
CA GLN A 47 5.64 -19.40 -16.66
C GLN A 47 6.42 -20.56 -17.30
N LYS A 48 7.43 -21.09 -16.60
CA LYS A 48 8.22 -22.24 -17.03
C LYS A 48 7.37 -23.52 -17.10
N SER A 49 6.52 -23.76 -16.10
CA SER A 49 5.56 -24.87 -16.09
C SER A 49 4.60 -24.81 -17.28
N LEU A 50 4.04 -23.64 -17.56
CA LEU A 50 3.17 -23.40 -18.72
C LEU A 50 3.91 -23.63 -20.05
N GLY A 51 5.17 -23.19 -20.14
CA GLY A 51 6.03 -23.44 -21.29
C GLY A 51 6.28 -24.94 -21.53
N ILE A 52 6.57 -25.71 -20.47
CA ILE A 52 6.76 -27.17 -20.56
C ILE A 52 5.45 -27.84 -20.97
N LEU A 53 4.31 -27.47 -20.39
CA LEU A 53 2.98 -27.97 -20.76
C LEU A 53 2.64 -27.73 -22.24
N HIS A 54 2.89 -26.51 -22.74
CA HIS A 54 2.67 -26.19 -24.15
C HIS A 54 3.60 -26.99 -25.07
N GLN A 55 4.87 -27.14 -24.71
CA GLN A 55 5.83 -27.96 -25.43
C GLN A 55 5.44 -29.45 -25.43
N LEU A 56 4.91 -29.97 -24.32
CA LEU A 56 4.39 -31.33 -24.21
C LEU A 56 3.16 -31.53 -25.10
N TYR A 57 2.21 -30.58 -25.11
CA TYR A 57 1.07 -30.56 -26.03
C TYR A 57 1.51 -30.64 -27.50
N LEU A 58 2.48 -29.81 -27.93
CA LEU A 58 3.00 -29.85 -29.31
C LEU A 58 3.62 -31.21 -29.66
N THR A 59 4.40 -31.81 -28.75
CA THR A 59 5.00 -33.13 -28.94
C THR A 59 3.96 -34.24 -29.06
N VAL A 60 2.90 -34.21 -28.24
CA VAL A 60 1.81 -35.19 -28.30
C VAL A 60 0.95 -35.00 -29.55
N SER A 61 0.63 -33.75 -29.91
CA SER A 61 -0.19 -33.43 -31.09
C SER A 61 0.47 -33.78 -32.43
N SER A 62 1.80 -33.88 -32.47
CA SER A 62 2.58 -34.24 -33.68
C SER A 62 3.48 -35.46 -33.44
N PHE A 63 3.01 -36.38 -32.60
CA PHE A 63 3.81 -37.50 -32.12
C PHE A 63 4.35 -38.39 -33.24
N ASN A 64 5.63 -38.75 -33.12
CA ASN A 64 6.32 -39.71 -33.96
C ASN A 64 7.37 -40.49 -33.14
N VAL A 65 7.90 -41.59 -33.67
CA VAL A 65 8.84 -42.47 -32.95
C VAL A 65 10.07 -41.70 -32.43
N SER A 66 10.63 -40.77 -33.22
CA SER A 66 11.79 -39.96 -32.81
C SER A 66 11.48 -39.00 -31.64
N SER A 67 10.21 -38.68 -31.42
CA SER A 67 9.76 -37.80 -30.33
C SER A 67 9.52 -38.52 -29.00
N GLN A 68 9.61 -39.85 -28.95
CA GLN A 68 9.35 -40.65 -27.75
C GLN A 68 10.27 -40.28 -26.56
N LEU A 69 11.58 -40.17 -26.79
CA LEU A 69 12.53 -39.80 -25.73
C LEU A 69 12.35 -38.33 -25.26
N PRO A 70 12.24 -37.33 -26.16
CA PRO A 70 11.86 -35.96 -25.78
C PRO A 70 10.56 -35.85 -24.99
N LEU A 71 9.54 -36.66 -25.31
CA LEU A 71 8.27 -36.67 -24.57
C LEU A 71 8.47 -37.11 -23.11
N LEU A 72 9.18 -38.21 -22.88
CA LEU A 72 9.49 -38.71 -21.53
C LEU A 72 10.36 -37.72 -20.74
N GLN A 73 11.32 -37.07 -21.39
CA GLN A 73 12.12 -36.01 -20.78
C GLN A 73 11.24 -34.83 -20.35
N ARG A 74 10.37 -34.33 -21.24
CA ARG A 74 9.45 -33.20 -20.96
C ARG A 74 8.47 -33.52 -19.82
N LEU A 75 7.95 -34.76 -19.75
CA LEU A 75 7.08 -35.20 -18.67
C LEU A 75 7.81 -35.18 -17.31
N ASN A 76 9.01 -35.76 -17.24
CA ASN A 76 9.83 -35.72 -16.03
C ASN A 76 10.23 -34.28 -15.64
N SER A 77 10.55 -33.42 -16.62
CA SER A 77 10.81 -31.99 -16.37
C SER A 77 9.59 -31.27 -15.78
N LEU A 78 8.37 -31.58 -16.24
CA LEU A 78 7.14 -31.01 -15.69
C LEU A 78 6.94 -31.43 -14.22
N VAL A 79 7.13 -32.72 -13.91
CA VAL A 79 6.99 -33.21 -12.52
C VAL A 79 8.00 -32.53 -11.59
N THR A 80 9.26 -32.41 -11.99
CA THR A 80 10.29 -31.71 -11.21
C THR A 80 9.99 -30.21 -11.06
N GLU A 81 9.46 -29.57 -12.11
CA GLU A 81 9.08 -28.14 -12.03
C GLU A 81 7.90 -27.91 -11.09
N LEU A 82 6.88 -28.79 -11.10
CA LEU A 82 5.73 -28.68 -10.19
C LEU A 82 6.14 -28.88 -8.72
N ASP A 83 7.06 -29.79 -8.43
CA ASP A 83 7.66 -29.96 -7.08
C ASP A 83 8.48 -28.72 -6.67
N SER A 84 9.24 -28.13 -7.59
CA SER A 84 9.95 -26.87 -7.36
C SER A 84 8.98 -25.70 -7.10
N MET A 85 7.92 -25.58 -7.90
CA MET A 85 6.88 -24.56 -7.77
C MET A 85 6.18 -24.64 -6.42
N GLN A 86 5.85 -25.85 -5.95
CA GLN A 86 5.25 -26.09 -4.63
C GLN A 86 6.16 -25.59 -3.50
N LYS A 87 7.46 -25.89 -3.56
CA LYS A 87 8.46 -25.44 -2.56
C LYS A 87 8.67 -23.92 -2.57
N LEU A 88 8.61 -23.29 -3.74
CA LEU A 88 8.67 -21.83 -3.85
C LEU A 88 7.41 -21.17 -3.28
N ALA A 89 6.23 -21.78 -3.47
CA ALA A 89 4.96 -21.27 -2.96
C ALA A 89 4.89 -21.24 -1.43
N GLU A 90 5.53 -22.17 -0.71
CA GLU A 90 5.61 -22.17 0.76
C GLU A 90 6.23 -20.88 1.34
N ASN A 91 7.09 -20.21 0.57
CA ASN A 91 7.74 -18.95 0.94
C ASN A 91 6.89 -17.70 0.62
N CYS A 92 5.76 -17.85 -0.07
CA CYS A 92 4.86 -16.77 -0.47
C CYS A 92 3.63 -16.67 0.45
N LYS A 93 3.80 -16.01 1.61
CA LYS A 93 2.74 -15.81 2.61
C LYS A 93 1.77 -14.67 2.23
N ILE A 94 1.04 -14.84 1.14
CA ILE A 94 0.04 -13.88 0.64
C ILE A 94 -1.36 -14.35 1.08
N GLN A 95 -2.17 -13.44 1.64
CA GLN A 95 -3.59 -13.70 1.89
C GLN A 95 -4.41 -13.17 0.70
N VAL A 96 -5.25 -14.04 0.14
CA VAL A 96 -6.13 -13.73 -0.99
C VAL A 96 -7.58 -13.84 -0.53
N PRO A 97 -8.43 -12.79 -0.66
CA PRO A 97 -9.85 -12.87 -0.34
C PRO A 97 -10.59 -13.88 -1.22
N MET A 98 -11.58 -14.58 -0.66
CA MET A 98 -12.35 -15.58 -1.42
C MET A 98 -13.11 -14.96 -2.60
N GLU A 99 -13.54 -13.69 -2.53
CA GLU A 99 -14.18 -13.04 -3.68
C GLU A 99 -13.23 -12.90 -4.88
N VAL A 100 -11.92 -12.72 -4.64
CA VAL A 100 -10.91 -12.66 -5.71
C VAL A 100 -10.75 -14.01 -6.40
N LEU A 101 -10.78 -15.11 -5.64
CA LEU A 101 -10.75 -16.47 -6.20
C LEU A 101 -12.00 -16.76 -7.03
N ASN A 102 -13.19 -16.40 -6.54
CA ASN A 102 -14.44 -16.56 -7.29
C ASN A 102 -14.43 -15.79 -8.62
N LEU A 103 -13.84 -14.57 -8.67
CA LEU A 103 -13.68 -13.83 -9.92
C LEU A 103 -12.78 -14.56 -10.93
N ILE A 104 -11.71 -15.22 -10.45
CA ILE A 104 -10.79 -15.99 -11.31
C ILE A 104 -11.50 -17.24 -11.86
N ASP A 105 -12.26 -17.97 -11.03
CA ASP A 105 -13.04 -19.14 -11.45
C ASP A 105 -14.15 -18.76 -12.46
N ASP A 106 -14.78 -17.60 -12.29
CA ASP A 106 -15.74 -17.01 -13.26
C ASP A 106 -15.08 -16.50 -14.56
N GLY A 107 -13.74 -16.48 -14.66
CA GLY A 107 -13.00 -15.93 -15.80
C GLY A 107 -13.03 -14.39 -15.91
N LYS A 108 -13.33 -13.69 -14.81
CA LYS A 108 -13.35 -12.22 -14.70
C LYS A 108 -11.99 -11.68 -14.27
N ASN A 109 -11.78 -10.37 -14.41
CA ASN A 109 -10.56 -9.72 -13.93
C ASN A 109 -10.62 -9.55 -12.38
N PRO A 110 -9.69 -10.13 -11.60
CA PRO A 110 -9.63 -9.92 -10.14
C PRO A 110 -9.47 -8.45 -9.71
N ASP A 111 -8.97 -7.55 -10.56
CA ASP A 111 -8.88 -6.11 -10.27
C ASP A 111 -10.26 -5.46 -10.05
N GLU A 112 -11.34 -6.09 -10.53
CA GLU A 112 -12.73 -5.70 -10.27
C GLU A 112 -13.03 -5.62 -8.77
N PHE A 113 -12.58 -6.62 -7.99
CA PHE A 113 -12.72 -6.61 -6.54
C PHE A 113 -11.95 -5.43 -5.91
N THR A 114 -10.70 -5.22 -6.31
CA THR A 114 -9.87 -4.10 -5.81
C THR A 114 -10.53 -2.75 -6.08
N ARG A 115 -11.03 -2.55 -7.29
CA ARG A 115 -11.74 -1.34 -7.72
C ARG A 115 -13.02 -1.14 -6.91
N ASP A 116 -13.81 -2.18 -6.70
CA ASP A 116 -15.10 -2.10 -6.01
C ASP A 116 -14.93 -1.89 -4.50
N VAL A 117 -13.87 -2.43 -3.89
CA VAL A 117 -13.46 -2.12 -2.50
C VAL A 117 -13.04 -0.66 -2.36
N ILE A 118 -12.22 -0.14 -3.29
CA ILE A 118 -11.80 1.28 -3.29
C ILE A 118 -13.02 2.20 -3.44
N ASN A 119 -13.89 1.94 -4.42
CA ASN A 119 -15.12 2.71 -4.65
C ASN A 119 -16.05 2.67 -3.43
N SER A 120 -16.21 1.49 -2.82
CA SER A 120 -16.99 1.31 -1.59
C SER A 120 -16.41 2.09 -0.40
N CYS A 121 -15.07 2.16 -0.30
CA CYS A 121 -14.38 2.95 0.72
C CYS A 121 -14.63 4.45 0.51
N ILE A 122 -14.49 4.95 -0.73
CA ILE A 122 -14.76 6.35 -1.10
C ILE A 122 -16.21 6.72 -0.76
N ALA A 123 -17.18 5.90 -1.18
CA ALA A 123 -18.60 6.14 -0.89
C ALA A 123 -18.89 6.15 0.62
N LYS A 124 -18.38 5.16 1.38
CA LYS A 124 -18.53 5.10 2.83
C LYS A 124 -17.87 6.29 3.55
N ASN A 125 -16.72 6.76 3.07
CA ASN A 125 -16.05 7.94 3.59
C ASN A 125 -16.91 9.21 3.38
N GLN A 126 -17.40 9.43 2.16
CA GLN A 126 -18.29 10.56 1.84
C GLN A 126 -19.59 10.54 2.67
N ILE A 127 -20.24 9.37 2.79
CA ILE A 127 -21.45 9.20 3.63
C ILE A 127 -21.13 9.49 5.10
N THR A 128 -19.99 9.02 5.61
CA THR A 128 -19.58 9.25 7.01
C THR A 128 -19.28 10.72 7.27
N LYS A 129 -18.62 11.41 6.34
CA LYS A 129 -18.41 12.86 6.39
C LYS A 129 -19.74 13.61 6.36
N GLY A 130 -20.63 13.29 5.41
CA GLY A 130 -21.95 13.91 5.30
C GLY A 130 -22.81 13.74 6.56
N LYS A 131 -22.83 12.55 7.16
CA LYS A 131 -23.46 12.31 8.47
C LYS A 131 -22.84 13.15 9.57
N THR A 132 -21.51 13.18 9.64
CA THR A 132 -20.76 13.96 10.65
C THR A 132 -21.07 15.46 10.53
N ASP A 133 -21.10 15.99 9.31
CA ASP A 133 -21.36 17.40 9.07
C ASP A 133 -22.84 17.75 9.29
N ALA A 134 -23.78 16.85 8.97
CA ALA A 134 -25.19 16.99 9.35
C ALA A 134 -25.39 17.04 10.89
N PHE A 135 -24.71 16.18 11.65
CA PHE A 135 -24.75 16.23 13.12
C PHE A 135 -24.11 17.51 13.68
N LYS A 136 -23.04 18.03 13.08
CA LYS A 136 -22.46 19.35 13.45
C LYS A 136 -23.46 20.47 13.21
N SER A 137 -24.12 20.51 12.05
CA SER A 137 -25.11 21.52 11.70
C SER A 137 -26.33 21.47 12.61
N LEU A 138 -26.90 20.28 12.84
CA LEU A 138 -28.01 20.08 13.79
C LEU A 138 -27.64 20.59 15.18
N ARG A 139 -26.45 20.25 15.69
CA ARG A 139 -25.96 20.76 16.96
C ARG A 139 -25.82 22.29 16.97
N LYS A 140 -25.33 22.89 15.88
CA LYS A 140 -25.21 24.35 15.79
C LYS A 140 -26.59 25.01 15.92
N TYR A 141 -27.55 24.61 15.10
CA TYR A 141 -28.90 25.19 15.12
C TYR A 141 -29.59 24.98 16.48
N LEU A 142 -29.46 23.80 17.08
CA LEU A 142 -30.02 23.54 18.41
C LEU A 142 -29.43 24.46 19.49
N LEU A 143 -28.13 24.73 19.45
CA LEU A 143 -27.50 25.67 20.39
C LEU A 143 -27.91 27.12 20.12
N GLU A 144 -28.09 27.52 18.85
CA GLU A 144 -28.50 28.88 18.44
C GLU A 144 -29.93 29.22 18.89
N GLU A 145 -30.85 28.25 18.88
CA GLU A 145 -32.22 28.39 19.42
C GLU A 145 -32.24 28.34 20.97
N LEU A 146 -31.45 27.44 21.57
CA LEU A 146 -31.35 27.35 23.03
C LEU A 146 -30.69 28.60 23.63
N GLU A 147 -29.73 29.24 22.96
CA GLU A 147 -29.04 30.44 23.47
C GLU A 147 -29.97 31.66 23.55
N GLN A 148 -30.98 31.73 22.68
CA GLN A 148 -32.04 32.74 22.74
C GLN A 148 -33.06 32.48 23.86
N THR A 149 -33.24 31.23 24.27
CA THR A 149 -34.31 30.83 25.20
C THR A 149 -33.80 30.59 26.64
N PHE A 150 -32.59 30.05 26.78
CA PHE A 150 -31.97 29.58 28.02
C PHE A 150 -30.43 29.82 28.02
N PRO A 151 -29.97 31.09 28.04
CA PRO A 151 -28.55 31.43 27.88
C PRO A 151 -27.64 30.80 28.95
N ASP A 152 -28.06 30.80 30.22
CA ASP A 152 -27.27 30.27 31.34
C ASP A 152 -27.03 28.74 31.21
N GLU A 153 -28.03 28.00 30.70
CA GLU A 153 -27.94 26.55 30.48
C GLU A 153 -27.00 26.21 29.31
N VAL A 154 -26.98 27.05 28.28
CA VAL A 154 -26.07 26.90 27.13
C VAL A 154 -24.62 27.11 27.54
N GLU A 155 -24.33 28.07 28.42
CA GLU A 155 -22.96 28.29 28.91
C GLU A 155 -22.47 27.11 29.78
N ALA A 156 -23.31 26.61 30.69
CA ALA A 156 -23.01 25.39 31.45
C ALA A 156 -22.75 24.18 30.53
N TYR A 157 -23.54 24.02 29.45
CA TYR A 157 -23.29 22.98 28.44
C TYR A 157 -21.95 23.17 27.69
N ARG A 158 -21.56 24.41 27.38
CA ARG A 158 -20.28 24.74 26.73
C ARG A 158 -19.11 24.35 27.65
N GLU A 159 -19.16 24.68 28.93
CA GLU A 159 -18.13 24.30 29.93
C GLU A 159 -17.99 22.77 30.09
N ILE A 160 -19.11 22.06 30.30
CA ILE A 160 -19.12 20.59 30.41
C ILE A 160 -18.47 19.98 29.17
N ARG A 161 -18.85 20.42 27.97
CA ARG A 161 -18.32 19.88 26.72
C ARG A 161 -16.84 20.21 26.51
N ALA A 162 -16.38 21.42 26.87
CA ALA A 162 -14.97 21.78 26.82
C ALA A 162 -14.15 20.85 27.74
N THR A 163 -14.67 20.57 28.93
CA THR A 163 -14.07 19.68 29.92
C THR A 163 -13.97 18.24 29.41
N SER A 164 -15.07 17.65 28.93
CA SER A 164 -15.07 16.29 28.36
C SER A 164 -14.18 16.16 27.12
N ALA A 165 -14.08 17.21 26.29
CA ALA A 165 -13.18 17.21 25.13
C ALA A 165 -11.71 17.26 25.54
N ALA A 166 -11.36 18.05 26.56
CA ALA A 166 -10.01 18.11 27.12
C ALA A 166 -9.61 16.79 27.80
N GLU A 167 -10.53 16.15 28.53
CA GLU A 167 -10.34 14.84 29.15
C GLU A 167 -10.14 13.74 28.09
N THR A 168 -11.00 13.68 27.08
CA THR A 168 -10.86 12.73 25.95
C THR A 168 -9.52 12.91 25.24
N LYS A 169 -9.08 14.16 25.03
CA LYS A 169 -7.77 14.47 24.43
C LYS A 169 -6.61 14.02 25.31
N ARG A 170 -6.69 14.22 26.64
CA ARG A 170 -5.68 13.73 27.59
C ARG A 170 -5.60 12.20 27.62
N LEU A 171 -6.74 11.51 27.60
CA LEU A 171 -6.81 10.04 27.55
C LEU A 171 -6.24 9.49 26.25
N ALA A 172 -6.52 10.11 25.11
CA ALA A 172 -5.90 9.75 23.84
C ALA A 172 -4.37 9.96 23.86
N GLN A 173 -3.90 11.05 24.46
CA GLN A 173 -2.46 11.35 24.60
C GLN A 173 -1.74 10.42 25.60
N SER A 174 -2.40 9.99 26.68
CA SER A 174 -1.81 9.01 27.61
C SER A 174 -1.79 7.59 27.02
N GLN A 175 -2.77 7.23 26.19
CA GLN A 175 -2.76 5.96 25.44
C GLN A 175 -1.76 5.97 24.27
N SER A 176 -1.45 7.12 23.66
CA SER A 176 -0.41 7.20 22.62
C SER A 176 1.03 7.08 23.13
N ASN A 177 1.25 7.03 24.45
CA ASN A 177 2.58 6.90 25.05
C ASN A 177 3.08 5.45 25.18
N LEU A 178 2.43 4.47 24.52
CA LEU A 178 3.07 3.17 24.26
C LEU A 178 4.11 3.33 23.14
N PRO A 179 5.26 2.62 23.21
CA PRO A 179 6.41 2.88 22.34
C PRO A 179 6.16 2.39 20.91
N ASN A 180 5.62 3.27 20.06
CA ASN A 180 5.67 3.15 18.61
C ASN A 180 6.08 4.50 18.01
N GLY A 181 7.08 4.49 17.13
CA GLY A 181 7.96 5.64 16.88
C GLY A 181 7.33 6.90 16.28
N ASP A 182 7.98 8.03 16.55
CA ASP A 182 7.60 9.39 16.13
C ASP A 182 7.14 9.52 14.66
N THR A 183 5.84 9.80 14.45
CA THR A 183 5.38 10.54 13.28
C THR A 183 5.02 11.97 13.69
N LYS A 184 6.03 12.85 13.66
CA LYS A 184 5.89 14.29 13.90
C LYS A 184 5.15 14.95 12.75
N VAL A 185 3.81 14.90 12.79
CA VAL A 185 2.96 15.60 11.80
C VAL A 185 3.15 17.11 11.96
N LYS A 186 3.79 17.71 10.96
CA LYS A 186 4.10 19.13 10.91
C LYS A 186 2.81 19.89 10.57
N SER A 187 2.34 20.71 11.51
CA SER A 187 1.21 21.61 11.27
C SER A 187 1.67 22.83 10.46
N GLU A 188 1.20 22.96 9.22
CA GLU A 188 1.21 24.25 8.51
C GLU A 188 -0.03 25.07 8.87
N HIS A 189 0.06 26.39 8.64
CA HIS A 189 -0.94 27.41 8.99
C HIS A 189 -2.18 27.37 8.10
#